data_AF-A0A958VCS0-F1
#
_entry.id   AF-A0A958VCS0-F1
#
_cell.length_a   1.000
_cell.length_b   1.000
_cell.length_c   1.000
_cell.angle_alpha   90.00
_cell.angle_beta   90.00
_cell.angle_gamma   90.00
#
_symmetry.space_group_name_H-M   'P 1'
#
loop_
_entity.id
_entity.type
_entity.pdbx_description
1 polymer ?
#
loop_
_entity_poly.entity_id
_entity_poly.type
_entity_poly.pdbx_seq_one_letter_code
_entity_poly.pdbx_strand_id
1 'polypeptide(L)'
;MNKNPFPVFAKRLQLARKMRGFSLQKLSDLLENKVTKQALSKYEQGKMFPSAEVLISLAKVLELDIDYFSRPFTVDLPDVDFRKRAKLEKKEIDRIKEITRDQLERYLEIENFLKLDKPFSNPIENLQIQKAEDAEIAADRLRTEWNLGYDPLPNVVEMLEENGIKVIELDAPDSFDGMAAKVGNTFLIVLNKNQADLVRKRFTTVHELGHLLMNLGSIGNLKLKESCCNAFAGAFLLPSNSLKAEIGEKRTRLSIGELIPIKNYYGLSIAAIIFRAKQSRIIPDHFFKDFWKWRNQNDERRREIGLGNYLGREGSSRFEQLVLRAVNEELITSSKGANLLGISMRKLREKLILKWA
;
A
#
# COMPACT_ATOMS: atom_id res chain seq x y z
N MET A 1 4.99 29.56 20.40
CA MET A 1 4.65 30.51 19.31
C MET A 1 3.19 30.30 18.93
N ASN A 2 2.35 31.31 19.17
CA ASN A 2 0.91 31.32 18.88
C ASN A 2 0.71 31.37 17.35
N LYS A 3 0.81 30.23 16.67
CA LYS A 3 0.38 30.14 15.27
C LYS A 3 -1.15 30.21 15.29
N ASN A 4 -1.71 31.21 14.63
CA ASN A 4 -3.14 31.30 14.36
C ASN A 4 -3.64 29.90 13.91
N PRO A 5 -4.53 29.21 14.63
CA PRO A 5 -4.95 27.84 14.30
C PRO A 5 -5.88 27.80 13.07
N PHE A 6 -6.37 28.96 12.61
CA PHE A 6 -7.33 29.07 11.52
C PHE A 6 -6.84 28.42 10.20
N PRO A 7 -5.58 28.57 9.74
CA PRO A 7 -5.12 27.94 8.50
C PRO A 7 -5.04 26.41 8.60
N VAL A 8 -4.70 25.86 9.77
CA VAL A 8 -4.65 24.41 9.98
C VAL A 8 -6.06 23.83 9.96
N PHE A 9 -6.96 24.41 10.76
CA PHE A 9 -8.36 24.01 10.80
C PHE A 9 -9.02 24.07 9.42
N ALA A 10 -8.88 25.19 8.72
CA ALA A 10 -9.47 25.41 7.41
C ALA A 10 -9.06 24.33 6.41
N LYS A 11 -7.76 24.06 6.34
CA LYS A 11 -7.21 23.03 5.46
C LYS A 11 -7.67 21.64 5.91
N ARG A 12 -7.61 21.29 7.21
CA ARG A 12 -8.09 19.99 7.72
C ARG A 12 -9.57 19.76 7.41
N LEU A 13 -10.43 20.77 7.60
CA LEU A 13 -11.84 20.67 7.25
C LEU A 13 -12.05 20.38 5.75
N GLN A 14 -11.33 21.10 4.89
CA GLN A 14 -11.40 20.87 3.46
C GLN A 14 -11.00 19.43 3.09
N LEU A 15 -9.93 18.92 3.70
CA LEU A 15 -9.43 17.57 3.43
C LEU A 15 -10.39 16.50 3.98
N ALA A 16 -10.89 16.66 5.21
CA ALA A 16 -11.90 15.78 5.79
C ALA A 16 -13.15 15.67 4.90
N ARG A 17 -13.65 16.79 4.38
CA ARG A 17 -14.77 16.80 3.46
C ARG A 17 -14.46 16.04 2.17
N LYS A 18 -13.26 16.24 1.60
CA LYS A 18 -12.79 15.52 0.41
C LYS A 18 -12.61 14.02 0.67
N MET A 19 -12.07 13.61 1.82
CA MET A 19 -11.95 12.20 2.25
C MET A 19 -13.30 11.49 2.23
N ARG A 20 -14.37 12.18 2.64
CA ARG A 20 -15.74 11.66 2.60
C ARG A 20 -16.41 11.79 1.24
N GLY A 21 -15.76 12.42 0.27
CA GLY A 21 -16.31 12.68 -1.04
C GLY A 21 -17.54 13.60 -1.02
N PHE A 22 -17.64 14.48 -0.02
CA PHE A 22 -18.78 15.38 0.12
C PHE A 22 -18.55 16.69 -0.66
N SER A 23 -19.60 17.20 -1.31
CA SER A 23 -19.64 18.60 -1.72
C SER A 23 -19.89 19.47 -0.49
N LEU A 24 -19.60 20.78 -0.57
CA LEU A 24 -19.97 21.71 0.50
C LEU A 24 -21.49 21.69 0.77
N GLN A 25 -22.30 21.52 -0.28
CA GLN A 25 -23.74 21.38 -0.14
C GLN A 25 -24.11 20.11 0.63
N LYS A 26 -23.56 18.96 0.21
CA LYS A 26 -23.82 17.69 0.89
C LYS A 26 -23.41 17.72 2.36
N LEU A 27 -22.30 18.38 2.70
CA LEU A 27 -21.88 18.55 4.09
C LEU A 27 -22.86 19.43 4.88
N SER A 28 -23.36 20.52 4.29
CA SER A 28 -24.42 21.36 4.88
C SER A 28 -25.70 20.55 5.15
N ASP A 29 -26.12 19.75 4.18
CA ASP A 29 -27.33 18.93 4.26
C ASP A 29 -27.19 17.88 5.38
N LEU A 30 -26.02 17.23 5.49
CA LEU A 30 -25.73 16.25 6.56
C LEU A 30 -25.60 16.88 7.95
N LEU A 31 -25.32 18.19 8.03
CA LEU A 31 -25.37 18.97 9.27
C LEU A 31 -26.78 19.49 9.54
N GLU A 32 -27.81 18.98 8.85
CA GLU A 32 -29.21 19.40 8.97
C GLU A 32 -29.38 20.91 8.73
N ASN A 33 -28.55 21.48 7.85
CA ASN A 33 -28.50 22.92 7.56
C ASN A 33 -28.21 23.83 8.76
N LYS A 34 -27.71 23.29 9.88
CA LYS A 34 -27.17 24.08 11.01
C LYS A 34 -26.02 24.99 10.58
N VAL A 35 -25.28 24.59 9.53
CA VAL A 35 -24.20 25.37 8.93
C VAL A 35 -24.41 25.43 7.43
N THR A 36 -24.54 26.64 6.88
CA THR A 36 -24.76 26.83 5.44
C THR A 36 -23.51 26.51 4.61
N LYS A 37 -23.72 26.19 3.32
CA LYS A 37 -22.64 26.06 2.33
C LYS A 37 -21.68 27.26 2.33
N GLN A 38 -22.20 28.47 2.48
CA GLN A 38 -21.41 29.71 2.51
C GLN A 38 -20.56 29.78 3.78
N ALA A 39 -21.10 29.37 4.93
CA ALA A 39 -20.35 29.30 6.18
C ALA A 39 -19.24 28.24 6.11
N LEU A 40 -19.54 27.04 5.59
CA LEU A 40 -18.53 25.99 5.35
C LEU A 40 -17.42 26.47 4.40
N SER A 41 -17.77 27.20 3.34
CA SER A 41 -16.79 27.79 2.43
C SER A 41 -15.88 28.80 3.16
N LYS A 42 -16.44 29.64 4.04
CA LYS A 42 -15.65 30.57 4.86
C LYS A 42 -14.74 29.83 5.86
N TYR A 43 -15.21 28.72 6.43
CA TYR A 43 -14.39 27.86 7.28
C TYR A 43 -13.19 27.28 6.50
N GLU A 44 -13.42 26.69 5.33
CA GLU A 44 -12.34 26.12 4.49
C GLU A 44 -11.37 27.17 3.93
N GLN A 45 -11.80 28.43 3.85
CA GLN A 45 -10.94 29.57 3.46
C GLN A 45 -10.20 30.18 4.65
N GLY A 46 -10.41 29.69 5.88
CA GLY A 46 -9.82 30.26 7.09
C GLY A 46 -10.32 31.66 7.44
N LYS A 47 -11.48 32.06 6.89
CA LYS A 47 -12.10 33.37 7.13
C LYS A 47 -13.01 33.39 8.35
N MET A 48 -13.34 32.22 8.90
CA MET A 48 -14.25 32.06 10.03
C MET A 48 -13.91 30.75 10.75
N PHE A 49 -14.23 30.66 12.04
CA PHE A 49 -14.03 29.46 12.85
C PHE A 49 -15.39 29.00 13.40
N PRO A 50 -15.67 27.68 13.45
CA PRO A 50 -16.92 27.17 14.00
C PRO A 50 -17.00 27.33 15.53
N SER A 51 -18.21 27.33 16.07
CA SER A 51 -18.41 27.12 17.51
C SER A 51 -18.02 25.69 17.91
N ALA A 52 -17.82 25.45 19.21
CA ALA A 52 -17.52 24.11 19.72
C ALA A 52 -18.61 23.08 19.36
N GLU A 53 -19.89 23.47 19.42
CA GLU A 53 -21.02 22.62 19.03
C GLU A 53 -20.97 22.24 17.53
N VAL A 54 -20.65 23.22 16.67
CA VAL A 54 -20.48 22.99 15.23
C VAL A 54 -19.28 22.08 14.97
N LEU A 55 -18.17 22.27 15.70
CA LEU A 55 -16.98 21.42 15.57
C LEU A 55 -17.28 19.96 15.94
N ILE A 56 -18.03 19.73 17.02
CA ILE A 56 -18.48 18.38 17.43
C ILE A 56 -19.38 17.77 16.34
N SER A 57 -20.30 18.57 15.77
CA SER A 57 -21.18 18.11 14.69
C SER A 57 -20.38 17.76 13.42
N LEU A 58 -19.38 18.57 13.06
CA LEU A 58 -18.47 18.30 11.95
C LEU A 58 -17.70 17.01 12.16
N ALA A 59 -17.10 16.82 13.35
CA ALA A 59 -16.38 15.60 13.72
C ALA A 59 -17.27 14.36 13.58
N LYS A 60 -18.51 14.43 14.08
CA LYS A 60 -19.49 13.34 13.99
C LYS A 60 -19.87 13.01 12.54
N VAL A 61 -20.26 14.00 11.74
CA VAL A 61 -20.70 13.81 10.33
C VAL A 61 -19.57 13.36 9.43
N LEU A 62 -18.35 13.86 9.68
CA LEU A 62 -17.16 13.46 8.95
C LEU A 62 -16.53 12.19 9.53
N GLU A 63 -17.11 11.63 10.60
CA GLU A 63 -16.63 10.42 11.29
C GLU A 63 -15.11 10.50 11.53
N LEU A 64 -14.68 11.63 12.11
CA LEU A 64 -13.31 11.93 12.47
C LEU A 64 -13.29 12.42 13.92
N ASP A 65 -12.17 12.24 14.58
CA ASP A 65 -11.98 12.77 15.92
C ASP A 65 -11.77 14.29 15.88
N ILE A 66 -12.15 15.00 16.95
CA ILE A 66 -12.03 16.47 17.01
C ILE A 66 -10.57 16.91 16.84
N ASP A 67 -9.64 16.13 17.39
CA ASP A 67 -8.19 16.36 17.30
C ASP A 67 -7.65 16.33 15.86
N TYR A 68 -8.37 15.72 14.92
CA TYR A 68 -7.98 15.77 13.50
C TYR A 68 -7.91 17.22 12.99
N PHE A 69 -8.86 18.07 13.39
CA PHE A 69 -8.98 19.42 12.85
C PHE A 69 -7.90 20.38 13.38
N SER A 70 -7.25 20.06 14.49
CA SER A 70 -6.16 20.86 15.06
C SER A 70 -4.76 20.29 14.77
N ARG A 71 -4.67 19.06 14.22
CA ARG A 71 -3.40 18.39 13.95
C ARG A 71 -2.57 19.14 12.89
N PRO A 72 -1.30 19.49 13.16
CA PRO A 72 -0.46 20.14 12.17
C PRO A 72 -0.19 19.22 10.97
N PHE A 73 0.05 19.79 9.79
CA PHE A 73 0.50 19.03 8.63
C PHE A 73 1.99 18.76 8.78
N THR A 74 2.35 17.49 8.87
CA THR A 74 3.76 17.05 8.96
C THR A 74 4.22 16.33 7.71
N VAL A 75 3.28 15.96 6.83
CA VAL A 75 3.53 15.19 5.61
C VAL A 75 2.96 15.92 4.41
N ASP A 76 3.82 16.18 3.42
CA ASP A 76 3.38 16.66 2.11
C ASP A 76 3.51 15.53 1.08
N LEU A 77 2.41 14.80 0.87
CA LEU A 77 2.35 13.82 -0.21
C LEU A 77 2.51 14.54 -1.55
N PRO A 78 3.50 14.19 -2.38
CA PRO A 78 3.61 14.79 -3.69
C PRO A 78 2.34 14.51 -4.52
N ASP A 79 2.17 15.26 -5.61
CA ASP A 79 1.23 14.89 -6.66
C ASP A 79 1.76 13.64 -7.39
N VAL A 80 1.73 12.50 -6.70
CA VAL A 80 2.13 11.19 -7.23
C VAL A 80 1.35 10.94 -8.52
N ASP A 81 1.94 10.15 -9.42
CA ASP A 81 1.39 9.76 -10.71
C ASP A 81 0.18 8.79 -10.59
N PHE A 82 -0.70 8.99 -9.59
CA PHE A 82 -2.01 8.33 -9.44
C PHE A 82 -2.78 8.27 -10.77
N ARG A 83 -2.58 9.28 -11.62
CA ARG A 83 -3.26 9.50 -12.89
C ARG A 83 -2.88 8.52 -13.99
N LYS A 84 -1.70 7.89 -13.98
CA LYS A 84 -1.23 7.10 -15.14
C LYS A 84 -1.65 5.63 -15.11
N ARG A 85 -1.92 5.06 -13.93
CA ARG A 85 -2.24 3.63 -13.80
C ARG A 85 -3.70 3.31 -13.57
N ALA A 86 -4.47 4.23 -12.98
CA ALA A 86 -5.84 3.95 -12.60
C ALA A 86 -6.81 4.87 -13.36
N LYS A 87 -7.87 4.29 -13.93
CA LYS A 87 -9.03 5.02 -14.48
C LYS A 87 -9.89 5.59 -13.33
N LEU A 88 -9.28 6.24 -12.36
CA LEU A 88 -9.97 6.82 -11.21
C LEU A 88 -10.39 8.25 -11.53
N GLU A 89 -11.54 8.67 -11.03
CA GLU A 89 -11.91 10.07 -11.09
C GLU A 89 -11.02 10.88 -10.14
N LYS A 90 -10.89 12.17 -10.42
CA LYS A 90 -10.12 13.10 -9.59
C LYS A 90 -10.54 13.05 -8.12
N LYS A 91 -11.83 12.81 -7.88
CA LYS A 91 -12.42 12.72 -6.54
C LYS A 91 -11.91 11.52 -5.76
N GLU A 92 -11.81 10.32 -6.36
CA GLU A 92 -11.20 9.18 -5.66
C GLU A 92 -9.71 9.37 -5.44
N ILE A 93 -8.99 9.95 -6.41
CA ILE A 93 -7.55 10.24 -6.25
C ILE A 93 -7.33 11.15 -5.05
N ASP A 94 -8.09 12.25 -4.94
CA ASP A 94 -8.02 13.16 -3.80
C ASP A 94 -8.35 12.42 -2.50
N ARG A 95 -9.39 11.59 -2.47
CA ARG A 95 -9.74 10.78 -1.29
C ARG A 95 -8.60 9.84 -0.86
N ILE A 96 -8.03 9.08 -1.79
CA ILE A 96 -6.94 8.14 -1.51
C ILE A 96 -5.71 8.89 -0.98
N LYS A 97 -5.34 10.03 -1.60
CA LYS A 97 -4.27 10.90 -1.11
C LYS A 97 -4.50 11.32 0.33
N GLU A 98 -5.68 11.82 0.65
CA GLU A 98 -5.95 12.33 1.99
C GLU A 98 -5.95 11.24 3.07
N ILE A 99 -6.54 10.07 2.79
CA ILE A 99 -6.50 8.93 3.71
C ILE A 99 -5.05 8.46 3.91
N THR A 100 -4.29 8.37 2.82
CA THR A 100 -2.87 8.02 2.86
C THR A 100 -2.08 9.00 3.72
N ARG A 101 -2.33 10.31 3.56
CA ARG A 101 -1.63 11.35 4.34
C ARG A 101 -1.95 11.21 5.82
N ASP A 102 -3.23 11.12 6.19
CA ASP A 102 -3.63 10.99 7.59
C ASP A 102 -3.02 9.74 8.24
N GLN A 103 -3.04 8.60 7.54
CA GLN A 103 -2.43 7.36 8.02
C GLN A 103 -0.92 7.46 8.16
N LEU A 104 -0.23 8.05 7.16
CA LEU A 104 1.22 8.24 7.22
C LEU A 104 1.61 9.21 8.33
N GLU A 105 0.87 10.30 8.54
CA GLU A 105 1.11 11.24 9.64
C GLU A 105 1.00 10.55 11.01
N ARG A 106 -0.02 9.70 11.21
CA ARG A 106 -0.17 8.91 12.44
C ARG A 106 0.98 7.92 12.63
N TYR A 107 1.42 7.29 11.54
CA TYR A 107 2.53 6.33 11.56
C TYR A 107 3.84 7.02 11.96
N LEU A 108 4.17 8.13 11.31
CA LEU A 108 5.39 8.88 11.64
C LEU A 108 5.32 9.50 13.04
N GLU A 109 4.13 9.93 13.48
CA GLU A 109 3.93 10.42 14.84
C GLU A 109 4.27 9.34 15.88
N ILE A 110 3.79 8.10 15.70
CA ILE A 110 4.07 7.03 16.65
C ILE A 110 5.54 6.59 16.63
N GLU A 111 6.18 6.58 15.45
CA GLU A 111 7.61 6.30 15.35
C GLU A 111 8.46 7.37 16.02
N ASN A 112 8.07 8.64 15.91
CA ASN A 112 8.73 9.75 16.61
C ASN A 112 8.61 9.62 18.13
N PHE A 113 7.43 9.27 18.67
CA PHE A 113 7.27 8.99 20.11
C PHE A 113 8.20 7.87 20.58
N LEU A 114 8.36 6.82 19.77
CA LEU A 114 9.22 5.67 20.06
C LEU A 114 10.69 5.87 19.66
N LYS A 115 11.06 7.01 19.07
CA LYS A 115 12.40 7.32 18.54
C LYS A 115 12.91 6.25 17.55
N LEU A 116 12.02 5.79 16.67
CA LEU A 116 12.29 4.75 15.66
C LEU A 116 12.68 5.31 14.29
N ASP A 117 13.17 6.55 14.23
CA ASP A 117 13.59 7.21 13.00
C ASP A 117 14.79 6.50 12.37
N LYS A 118 14.51 5.46 11.57
CA LYS A 118 15.52 4.72 10.82
C LYS A 118 15.44 5.16 9.35
N PRO A 119 16.44 5.89 8.84
CA PRO A 119 16.47 6.22 7.42
C PRO A 119 16.59 4.94 6.60
N PHE A 120 15.74 4.80 5.58
CA PHE A 120 15.90 3.76 4.58
C PHE A 120 16.94 4.18 3.54
N SER A 121 17.92 3.31 3.30
CA SER A 121 18.85 3.45 2.18
C SER A 121 18.47 2.40 1.14
N ASN A 122 18.24 2.86 -0.10
CA ASN A 122 17.87 1.97 -1.20
C ASN A 122 19.12 1.24 -1.72
N PRO A 123 19.26 -0.07 -1.48
CA PRO A 123 20.49 -0.79 -1.81
C PRO A 123 20.68 -1.00 -3.32
N ILE A 124 19.64 -0.74 -4.13
CA ILE A 124 19.65 -0.93 -5.59
C ILE A 124 19.53 0.39 -6.37
N GLU A 125 19.65 1.55 -5.70
CA GLU A 125 19.50 2.88 -6.33
C GLU A 125 20.47 3.12 -7.50
N ASN A 126 21.68 2.57 -7.40
CA ASN A 126 22.74 2.75 -8.40
C ASN A 126 22.63 1.78 -9.59
N LEU A 127 21.74 0.79 -9.54
CA LEU A 127 21.53 -0.13 -10.65
C LEU A 127 20.70 0.55 -11.75
N GLN A 128 21.31 0.71 -12.92
CA GLN A 128 20.61 1.21 -14.10
C GLN A 128 19.75 0.11 -14.71
N ILE A 129 18.44 0.35 -14.81
CA ILE A 129 17.50 -0.62 -15.38
C ILE A 129 17.11 -0.15 -16.78
N GLN A 130 17.44 -0.93 -17.80
CA GLN A 130 17.11 -0.64 -19.20
C GLN A 130 16.21 -1.72 -19.81
N LYS A 131 16.27 -2.95 -19.30
CA LYS A 131 15.49 -4.11 -19.77
C LYS A 131 15.09 -5.03 -18.61
N ALA A 132 14.25 -6.02 -18.90
CA ALA A 132 13.71 -6.95 -17.92
C ALA A 132 14.81 -7.74 -17.18
N GLU A 133 15.89 -8.12 -17.87
CA GLU A 133 17.00 -8.86 -17.27
C GLU A 133 17.72 -8.05 -16.18
N ASP A 134 17.85 -6.73 -16.35
CA ASP A 134 18.47 -5.85 -15.35
C ASP A 134 17.58 -5.80 -14.09
N ALA A 135 16.27 -5.85 -14.27
CA ALA A 135 15.30 -5.86 -13.18
C ALA A 135 15.35 -7.18 -12.37
N GLU A 136 15.67 -8.30 -13.00
CA GLU A 136 15.92 -9.57 -12.28
C GLU A 136 17.19 -9.50 -11.43
N ILE A 137 18.26 -8.92 -11.97
CA ILE A 137 19.50 -8.69 -11.20
C ILE A 137 19.23 -7.79 -10.00
N ALA A 138 18.41 -6.75 -10.17
CA ALA A 138 18.00 -5.88 -9.08
C ALA A 138 17.18 -6.61 -8.00
N ALA A 139 16.29 -7.52 -8.39
CA ALA A 139 15.53 -8.35 -7.47
C ALA A 139 16.44 -9.27 -6.64
N ASP A 140 17.38 -9.97 -7.28
CA ASP A 140 18.33 -10.86 -6.59
C ASP A 140 19.27 -10.06 -5.67
N ARG A 141 19.73 -8.89 -6.10
CA ARG A 141 20.55 -8.00 -5.25
C ARG A 141 19.76 -7.56 -4.03
N LEU A 142 18.52 -7.14 -4.19
CA LEU A 142 17.68 -6.70 -3.07
C LEU A 142 17.44 -7.84 -2.07
N ARG A 143 17.15 -9.06 -2.53
CA ARG A 143 17.00 -10.24 -1.64
C ARG A 143 18.29 -10.53 -0.87
N THR A 144 19.45 -10.37 -1.50
CA THR A 144 20.75 -10.58 -0.87
C THR A 144 21.00 -9.55 0.23
N GLU A 145 20.77 -8.27 -0.07
CA GLU A 145 20.99 -7.16 0.88
C GLU A 145 20.02 -7.21 2.06
N TRP A 146 18.82 -7.74 1.85
CA TRP A 146 17.83 -7.97 2.91
C TRP A 146 17.92 -9.34 3.57
N ASN A 147 18.93 -10.16 3.22
CA ASN A 147 19.16 -11.51 3.76
C ASN A 147 17.91 -12.42 3.70
N LEU A 148 17.14 -12.35 2.62
CA LEU A 148 15.87 -13.09 2.48
C LEU A 148 16.03 -14.54 2.02
N GLY A 149 17.26 -14.97 1.68
CA GLY A 149 17.50 -16.27 1.08
C GLY A 149 16.75 -16.47 -0.23
N TYR A 150 16.34 -17.70 -0.54
CA TYR A 150 15.65 -18.08 -1.79
C TYR A 150 14.28 -18.72 -1.59
N ASP A 151 13.88 -18.92 -0.34
CA ASP A 151 12.59 -19.50 0.03
C ASP A 151 11.43 -18.52 -0.22
N PRO A 152 10.18 -19.03 -0.29
CA PRO A 152 8.99 -18.19 -0.32
C PRO A 152 8.95 -17.19 0.83
N LEU A 153 8.54 -15.96 0.50
CA LEU A 153 8.30 -14.95 1.52
C LEU A 153 6.97 -15.24 2.25
N PRO A 154 6.93 -15.43 3.58
CA PRO A 154 5.69 -15.75 4.29
C PRO A 154 4.66 -14.63 4.29
N ASN A 155 5.13 -13.38 4.31
CA ASN A 155 4.31 -12.16 4.31
C ASN A 155 5.14 -11.03 3.69
N VAL A 156 4.72 -10.53 2.53
CA VAL A 156 5.47 -9.47 1.82
C VAL A 156 5.31 -8.15 2.56
N VAL A 157 4.11 -7.85 3.05
CA VAL A 157 3.82 -6.57 3.71
C VAL A 157 4.66 -6.38 4.98
N GLU A 158 4.70 -7.38 5.86
CA GLU A 158 5.54 -7.33 7.08
C GLU A 158 7.02 -7.18 6.73
N MET A 159 7.53 -7.95 5.76
CA MET A 159 8.92 -7.88 5.31
C MET A 159 9.30 -6.48 4.81
N LEU A 160 8.42 -5.82 4.06
CA LEU A 160 8.68 -4.45 3.59
C LEU A 160 8.79 -3.45 4.74
N GLU A 161 7.89 -3.54 5.72
CA GLU A 161 7.91 -2.63 6.87
C GLU A 161 9.12 -2.84 7.77
N GLU A 162 9.57 -4.09 7.96
CA GLU A 162 10.82 -4.41 8.66
C GLU A 162 12.05 -3.84 7.96
N ASN A 163 12.00 -3.76 6.63
CA ASN A 163 13.03 -3.14 5.80
C ASN A 163 12.82 -1.63 5.58
N GLY A 164 11.95 -0.98 6.36
CA GLY A 164 11.83 0.48 6.38
C GLY A 164 10.91 1.08 5.30
N ILE A 165 10.15 0.25 4.60
CA ILE A 165 9.16 0.69 3.60
C ILE A 165 7.78 0.63 4.22
N LYS A 166 7.11 1.77 4.35
CA LYS A 166 5.77 1.84 4.93
C LYS A 166 4.76 1.23 3.95
N VAL A 167 3.81 0.48 4.48
CA VAL A 167 2.69 -0.04 3.71
C VAL A 167 1.39 0.41 4.34
N ILE A 168 0.55 1.11 3.55
CA ILE A 168 -0.77 1.57 3.98
C ILE A 168 -1.82 0.84 3.15
N GLU A 169 -2.74 0.16 3.83
CA GLU A 169 -3.90 -0.47 3.20
C GLU A 169 -5.14 0.39 3.43
N LEU A 170 -5.86 0.72 2.36
CA LEU A 170 -7.08 1.52 2.45
C LEU A 170 -8.18 0.99 1.53
N ASP A 171 -9.42 1.36 1.86
CA ASP A 171 -10.57 1.03 1.02
C ASP A 171 -10.54 1.88 -0.25
N ALA A 172 -10.43 1.22 -1.41
CA ALA A 172 -10.47 1.84 -2.72
C ALA A 172 -11.29 0.99 -3.72
N PRO A 173 -11.75 1.59 -4.84
CA PRO A 173 -12.42 0.83 -5.90
C PRO A 173 -11.52 -0.24 -6.52
N ASP A 174 -12.09 -1.28 -7.11
CA ASP A 174 -11.36 -2.38 -7.77
C ASP A 174 -10.45 -1.93 -8.93
N SER A 175 -10.67 -0.71 -9.45
CA SER A 175 -9.80 -0.09 -10.46
C SER A 175 -8.47 0.44 -9.90
N PHE A 176 -8.32 0.46 -8.57
CA PHE A 176 -7.09 0.76 -7.86
C PHE A 176 -6.53 -0.53 -7.25
N ASP A 177 -5.34 -0.95 -7.68
CA ASP A 177 -4.63 -2.08 -7.09
C ASP A 177 -3.62 -1.62 -6.03
N GLY A 178 -2.89 -0.56 -6.32
CA GLY A 178 -1.92 0.04 -5.43
C GLY A 178 -1.13 1.17 -6.09
N MET A 179 -0.23 1.78 -5.33
CA MET A 179 0.77 2.72 -5.83
C MET A 179 1.98 2.79 -4.90
N ALA A 180 3.10 3.28 -5.42
CA ALA A 180 4.25 3.68 -4.63
C ALA A 180 4.46 5.20 -4.63
N ALA A 181 5.01 5.71 -3.52
CA ALA A 181 5.40 7.10 -3.36
C ALA A 181 6.63 7.24 -2.45
N LYS A 182 7.44 8.26 -2.71
CA LYS A 182 8.47 8.73 -1.77
C LYS A 182 8.04 10.09 -1.23
N VAL A 183 8.01 10.22 0.10
CA VAL A 183 7.52 11.42 0.79
C VAL A 183 8.57 11.89 1.80
N GLY A 184 9.28 12.96 1.44
CA GLY A 184 10.54 13.29 2.11
C GLY A 184 11.52 12.12 2.02
N ASN A 185 11.91 11.57 3.17
CA ASN A 185 12.77 10.39 3.28
C ASN A 185 11.99 9.07 3.44
N THR A 186 10.66 9.13 3.49
CA THR A 186 9.82 7.95 3.72
C THR A 186 9.44 7.28 2.41
N PHE A 187 9.69 5.98 2.35
CA PHE A 187 9.30 5.10 1.26
C PHE A 187 7.94 4.48 1.60
N LEU A 188 6.96 4.63 0.71
CA LEU A 188 5.57 4.25 0.96
C LEU A 188 4.99 3.46 -0.21
N ILE A 189 4.30 2.38 0.12
CA ILE A 189 3.38 1.68 -0.78
C ILE A 189 1.98 1.78 -0.21
N VAL A 190 1.01 2.08 -1.08
CA VAL A 190 -0.42 2.11 -0.76
C VAL A 190 -1.09 0.99 -1.52
N LEU A 191 -1.87 0.16 -0.83
CA LEU A 191 -2.55 -0.99 -1.42
C LEU A 191 -4.06 -0.87 -1.22
N ASN A 192 -4.81 -1.45 -2.16
CA ASN A 192 -6.24 -1.64 -1.96
C ASN A 192 -6.50 -2.77 -0.97
N LYS A 193 -7.10 -2.42 0.18
CA LYS A 193 -7.49 -3.37 1.23
C LYS A 193 -8.55 -4.37 0.77
N ASN A 194 -9.35 -4.02 -0.25
CA ASN A 194 -10.42 -4.86 -0.77
C ASN A 194 -9.94 -5.96 -1.71
N GLN A 195 -8.63 -6.04 -2.00
CA GLN A 195 -8.07 -7.09 -2.84
C GLN A 195 -8.12 -8.46 -2.13
N ALA A 196 -9.15 -9.25 -2.44
CA ALA A 196 -9.36 -10.57 -1.85
C ALA A 196 -8.37 -11.63 -2.34
N ASP A 197 -7.79 -11.47 -3.54
CA ASP A 197 -6.78 -12.38 -4.07
C ASP A 197 -5.40 -12.04 -3.49
N LEU A 198 -4.96 -12.83 -2.51
CA LEU A 198 -3.65 -12.67 -1.87
C LEU A 198 -2.48 -12.81 -2.84
N VAL A 199 -2.60 -13.65 -3.88
CA VAL A 199 -1.56 -13.79 -4.91
C VAL A 199 -1.43 -12.50 -5.70
N ARG A 200 -2.56 -11.89 -6.08
CA ARG A 200 -2.57 -10.59 -6.74
C ARG A 200 -2.05 -9.49 -5.81
N LYS A 201 -2.47 -9.45 -4.55
CA LYS A 201 -2.01 -8.47 -3.55
C LYS A 201 -0.48 -8.55 -3.37
N ARG A 202 0.10 -9.75 -3.22
CA ARG A 202 1.56 -9.97 -3.16
C ARG A 202 2.27 -9.42 -4.37
N PHE A 203 1.81 -9.83 -5.56
CA PHE A 203 2.45 -9.43 -6.80
C PHE A 203 2.40 -7.92 -6.99
N THR A 204 1.24 -7.29 -6.76
CA THR A 204 1.09 -5.83 -6.80
C THR A 204 2.02 -5.14 -5.81
N THR A 205 2.13 -5.67 -4.58
CA THR A 205 3.01 -5.08 -3.55
C THR A 205 4.47 -5.04 -4.01
N VAL A 206 4.98 -6.15 -4.54
CA VAL A 206 6.36 -6.21 -5.04
C VAL A 206 6.53 -5.47 -6.37
N HIS A 207 5.49 -5.40 -7.20
CA HIS A 207 5.50 -4.58 -8.41
C HIS A 207 5.66 -3.10 -8.08
N GLU A 208 4.89 -2.59 -7.11
CA GLU A 208 5.01 -1.21 -6.62
C GLU A 208 6.35 -0.97 -5.93
N LEU A 209 6.89 -1.97 -5.21
CA LEU A 209 8.27 -1.92 -4.70
C LEU A 209 9.29 -1.72 -5.82
N GLY A 210 9.14 -2.43 -6.93
CA GLY A 210 9.98 -2.26 -8.11
C GLY A 210 9.93 -0.83 -8.66
N HIS A 211 8.74 -0.24 -8.73
CA HIS A 211 8.59 1.17 -9.11
C HIS A 211 9.25 2.14 -8.14
N LEU A 212 9.25 1.80 -6.86
CA LEU A 212 9.77 2.64 -5.81
C LEU A 212 11.30 2.63 -5.71
N LEU A 213 11.92 1.47 -5.94
CA LEU A 213 13.35 1.26 -5.70
C LEU A 213 14.22 1.25 -6.97
N MET A 214 13.69 0.81 -8.11
CA MET A 214 14.49 0.72 -9.33
C MET A 214 14.69 2.08 -9.99
N ASN A 215 15.89 2.33 -10.51
CA ASN A 215 16.15 3.49 -11.35
C ASN A 215 15.63 3.27 -12.78
N LEU A 216 14.35 3.60 -12.98
CA LEU A 216 13.64 3.49 -14.27
C LEU A 216 13.64 4.81 -15.06
N GLY A 217 14.45 5.80 -14.67
CA GLY A 217 14.44 7.15 -15.23
C GLY A 217 14.89 7.20 -16.69
N SER A 218 15.85 6.34 -17.06
CA SER A 218 16.41 6.23 -18.41
C SER A 218 15.47 5.56 -19.42
N ILE A 219 14.45 4.84 -18.95
CA ILE A 219 13.46 4.19 -19.83
C ILE A 219 12.44 5.24 -20.30
N GLY A 220 12.48 5.61 -21.58
CA GLY A 220 11.49 6.54 -22.17
C GLY A 220 10.11 5.91 -22.42
N ASN A 221 10.00 4.58 -22.40
CA ASN A 221 8.79 3.84 -22.77
C ASN A 221 8.05 3.29 -21.53
N LEU A 222 6.83 3.74 -21.27
CA LEU A 222 6.01 3.28 -20.15
C LEU A 222 5.80 1.76 -20.16
N LYS A 223 5.53 1.15 -21.32
CA LYS A 223 5.32 -0.30 -21.43
C LYS A 223 6.56 -1.09 -21.00
N LEU A 224 7.75 -0.57 -21.29
CA LEU A 224 9.00 -1.19 -20.87
C LEU A 224 9.22 -1.02 -19.36
N LYS A 225 8.87 0.12 -18.76
CA LYS A 225 8.92 0.30 -17.30
C LYS A 225 8.05 -0.72 -16.58
N GLU A 226 6.79 -0.85 -17.01
CA GLU A 226 5.85 -1.81 -16.45
C GLU A 226 6.35 -3.26 -16.63
N SER A 227 6.95 -3.56 -17.80
CA SER A 227 7.56 -4.87 -18.04
C SER A 227 8.74 -5.15 -17.10
N CYS A 228 9.57 -4.15 -16.80
CA CYS A 228 10.69 -4.29 -15.85
C CYS A 228 10.16 -4.52 -14.43
N CYS A 229 9.11 -3.82 -14.00
CA CYS A 229 8.53 -4.03 -12.67
C CYS A 229 7.83 -5.38 -12.54
N ASN A 230 7.18 -5.87 -13.60
CA ASN A 230 6.67 -7.24 -13.63
C ASN A 230 7.79 -8.29 -13.54
N ALA A 231 8.91 -8.07 -14.23
CA ALA A 231 10.08 -8.94 -14.16
C ALA A 231 10.70 -8.95 -12.76
N PHE A 232 10.89 -7.76 -12.17
CA PHE A 232 11.35 -7.58 -10.79
C PHE A 232 10.44 -8.33 -9.81
N ALA A 233 9.12 -8.08 -9.86
CA ALA A 233 8.17 -8.69 -8.92
C ALA A 233 8.18 -10.22 -8.99
N GLY A 234 8.16 -10.77 -10.20
CA GLY A 234 8.21 -12.21 -10.38
C GLY A 234 9.54 -12.82 -9.91
N ALA A 235 10.68 -12.19 -10.23
CA ALA A 235 12.00 -12.67 -9.83
C ALA A 235 12.24 -12.56 -8.32
N PHE A 236 11.73 -11.49 -7.70
CA PHE A 236 11.83 -11.29 -6.27
C PHE A 236 10.99 -12.29 -5.48
N LEU A 237 9.77 -12.63 -5.95
CA LEU A 237 8.91 -13.61 -5.28
C LEU A 237 9.31 -15.07 -5.58
N LEU A 238 9.81 -15.35 -6.79
CA LEU A 238 10.26 -16.68 -7.23
C LEU A 238 11.60 -16.53 -7.99
N PRO A 239 12.73 -16.57 -7.24
CA PRO A 239 14.07 -16.46 -7.81
C PRO A 239 14.37 -17.55 -8.84
N SER A 240 15.25 -17.26 -9.80
CA SER A 240 15.54 -18.20 -10.91
C SER A 240 16.08 -19.55 -10.40
N ASN A 241 16.90 -19.54 -9.34
CA ASN A 241 17.45 -20.75 -8.74
C ASN A 241 16.34 -21.62 -8.12
N SER A 242 15.43 -21.02 -7.34
CA SER A 242 14.28 -21.72 -6.76
C SER A 242 13.38 -22.29 -7.85
N LEU A 243 13.07 -21.49 -8.88
CA LEU A 243 12.27 -21.97 -10.01
C LEU A 243 12.91 -23.18 -10.71
N LYS A 244 14.21 -23.13 -11.00
CA LYS A 244 14.92 -24.27 -11.63
C LYS A 244 14.94 -25.50 -10.72
N ALA A 245 15.01 -25.33 -9.41
CA ALA A 245 14.89 -26.45 -8.48
C ALA A 245 13.51 -27.10 -8.51
N GLU A 246 12.44 -26.30 -8.65
CA GLU A 246 11.06 -26.78 -8.73
C GLU A 246 10.72 -27.49 -10.05
N ILE A 247 11.15 -26.93 -11.20
CA ILE A 247 10.70 -27.40 -12.53
C ILE A 247 11.80 -27.89 -13.48
N GLY A 248 13.07 -27.79 -13.07
CA GLY A 248 14.25 -28.15 -13.85
C GLY A 248 14.81 -27.00 -14.72
N GLU A 249 16.00 -27.20 -15.28
CA GLU A 249 16.71 -26.15 -16.04
C GLU A 249 16.16 -25.90 -17.45
N LYS A 250 15.62 -26.93 -18.10
CA LYS A 250 15.06 -26.87 -19.47
C LYS A 250 13.88 -27.80 -19.61
N ARG A 251 12.82 -27.33 -20.25
CA ARG A 251 11.56 -28.04 -20.43
C ARG A 251 10.97 -27.76 -21.80
N THR A 252 10.31 -28.76 -22.38
CA THR A 252 9.50 -28.60 -23.59
C THR A 252 8.05 -28.26 -23.26
N ARG A 253 7.52 -28.80 -22.15
CA ARG A 253 6.16 -28.57 -21.65
C ARG A 253 6.13 -28.58 -20.12
N LEU A 254 5.13 -27.90 -19.57
CA LEU A 254 4.72 -27.92 -18.16
C LEU A 254 3.22 -28.18 -18.10
N SER A 255 2.78 -29.03 -17.18
CA SER A 255 1.38 -29.27 -16.91
C SER A 255 0.85 -28.32 -15.82
N ILE A 256 -0.45 -28.04 -15.84
CA ILE A 256 -1.08 -27.23 -14.78
C ILE A 256 -0.93 -27.89 -13.41
N GLY A 257 -0.96 -29.23 -13.35
CA GLY A 257 -0.77 -29.99 -12.11
C GLY A 257 0.61 -29.79 -11.46
N GLU A 258 1.67 -29.60 -12.26
CA GLU A 258 3.01 -29.26 -11.74
C GLU A 258 3.07 -27.84 -11.17
N LEU A 259 2.28 -26.91 -11.72
CA LEU A 259 2.34 -25.48 -11.37
C LEU A 259 1.49 -25.12 -10.14
N ILE A 260 0.43 -25.90 -9.86
CA ILE A 260 -0.45 -25.68 -8.70
C ILE A 260 0.32 -25.72 -7.37
N PRO A 261 1.17 -26.73 -7.08
CA PRO A 261 1.99 -26.75 -5.86
C PRO A 261 2.88 -25.51 -5.72
N ILE A 262 3.51 -25.06 -6.81
CA ILE A 262 4.39 -23.88 -6.82
C ILE A 262 3.58 -22.61 -6.52
N LYS A 263 2.40 -22.46 -7.12
CA LYS A 263 1.46 -21.35 -6.81
C LYS A 263 1.08 -21.35 -5.33
N ASN A 264 0.72 -22.51 -4.79
CA ASN A 264 0.30 -22.65 -3.40
C ASN A 264 1.45 -22.35 -2.42
N TYR A 265 2.70 -22.64 -2.80
CA TYR A 265 3.87 -22.48 -1.94
C TYR A 265 4.48 -21.07 -2.01
N TYR A 266 4.72 -20.53 -3.21
CA TYR A 266 5.37 -19.22 -3.39
C TYR A 266 4.37 -18.04 -3.39
N GLY A 267 3.09 -18.31 -3.66
CA GLY A 267 2.07 -17.27 -3.78
C GLY A 267 2.19 -16.45 -5.06
N LEU A 268 2.46 -17.11 -6.20
CA LEU A 268 2.39 -16.52 -7.55
C LEU A 268 1.27 -17.17 -8.36
N SER A 269 0.69 -16.43 -9.31
CA SER A 269 -0.28 -17.00 -10.25
C SER A 269 0.42 -17.97 -11.20
N ILE A 270 -0.32 -18.93 -11.75
CA ILE A 270 0.22 -19.85 -12.76
C ILE A 270 0.75 -19.07 -13.96
N ALA A 271 0.02 -18.02 -14.36
CA ALA A 271 0.47 -17.10 -15.41
C ALA A 271 1.81 -16.43 -15.09
N ALA A 272 2.02 -15.98 -13.85
CA ALA A 272 3.29 -15.38 -13.42
C ALA A 272 4.42 -16.43 -13.39
N ILE A 273 4.15 -17.66 -12.95
CA ILE A 273 5.13 -18.75 -12.95
C ILE A 273 5.56 -19.09 -14.40
N ILE A 274 4.61 -19.17 -15.34
CA ILE A 274 4.92 -19.38 -16.76
C ILE A 274 5.74 -18.22 -17.33
N PHE A 275 5.43 -16.99 -16.95
CA PHE A 275 6.22 -15.82 -17.34
C PHE A 275 7.66 -15.91 -16.82
N ARG A 276 7.83 -16.30 -15.55
CA ARG A 276 9.15 -16.55 -14.94
C ARG A 276 9.92 -17.67 -15.62
N ALA A 277 9.25 -18.77 -15.95
CA ALA A 277 9.87 -19.88 -16.70
C ALA A 277 10.36 -19.42 -18.07
N LYS A 278 9.59 -18.55 -18.74
CA LYS A 278 10.00 -17.98 -20.03
C LYS A 278 11.20 -17.04 -19.88
N GLN A 279 11.17 -16.16 -18.90
CA GLN A 279 12.26 -15.23 -18.60
C GLN A 279 13.57 -15.94 -18.24
N SER A 280 13.48 -16.98 -17.41
CA SER A 280 14.62 -17.84 -17.05
C SER A 280 15.06 -18.78 -18.18
N ARG A 281 14.45 -18.68 -19.37
CA ARG A 281 14.73 -19.51 -20.56
C ARG A 281 14.56 -21.02 -20.33
N ILE A 282 13.72 -21.39 -19.36
CA ILE A 282 13.41 -22.80 -19.04
C ILE A 282 12.46 -23.37 -20.11
N ILE A 283 11.52 -22.57 -20.60
CA ILE A 283 10.53 -22.98 -21.61
C ILE A 283 10.72 -22.27 -22.96
N PRO A 284 10.37 -22.94 -24.08
CA PRO A 284 10.44 -22.36 -25.41
C PRO A 284 9.27 -21.39 -25.70
N ASP A 285 9.45 -20.52 -26.69
CA ASP A 285 8.43 -19.54 -27.11
C ASP A 285 7.10 -20.15 -27.54
N HIS A 286 7.13 -21.31 -28.20
CA HIS A 286 5.91 -21.95 -28.69
C HIS A 286 5.01 -22.38 -27.52
N PHE A 287 5.58 -22.99 -26.49
CA PHE A 287 4.83 -23.41 -25.31
C PHE A 287 4.24 -22.20 -24.57
N PHE A 288 5.01 -21.12 -24.42
CA PHE A 288 4.52 -19.87 -23.82
C PHE A 288 3.32 -19.28 -24.58
N LYS A 289 3.38 -19.26 -25.92
CA LYS A 289 2.26 -18.81 -26.76
C LYS A 289 1.04 -19.71 -26.63
N ASP A 290 1.23 -21.02 -26.59
CA ASP A 290 0.14 -21.99 -26.45
C ASP A 290 -0.54 -21.89 -25.08
N PHE A 291 0.23 -21.67 -24.01
CA PHE A 291 -0.33 -21.38 -22.68
C PHE A 291 -1.24 -20.15 -22.71
N TRP A 292 -0.81 -19.04 -23.32
CA TRP A 292 -1.64 -17.83 -23.40
C TRP A 292 -2.91 -18.02 -24.23
N LYS A 293 -2.83 -18.79 -25.33
CA LYS A 293 -4.03 -19.19 -26.08
C LYS A 293 -4.97 -19.97 -25.18
N TRP A 294 -4.49 -21.00 -24.47
CA TRP A 294 -5.29 -21.80 -23.55
C TRP A 294 -5.92 -20.97 -22.43
N ARG A 295 -5.15 -20.08 -21.80
CA ARG A 295 -5.60 -19.23 -20.69
C ARG A 295 -6.70 -18.26 -21.12
N ASN A 296 -6.60 -17.70 -22.32
CA ASN A 296 -7.54 -16.69 -22.81
C ASN A 296 -8.82 -17.29 -23.42
N GLN A 297 -8.98 -18.62 -23.42
CA GLN A 297 -10.20 -19.27 -23.94
C GLN A 297 -11.45 -18.97 -23.10
N ASN A 298 -11.32 -18.74 -21.79
CA ASN A 298 -12.45 -18.37 -20.94
C ASN A 298 -12.00 -17.65 -19.65
N ASP A 299 -12.98 -17.10 -18.94
CA ASP A 299 -12.76 -16.26 -17.75
C ASP A 299 -12.30 -17.04 -16.53
N GLU A 300 -12.70 -18.30 -16.40
CA GLU A 300 -12.30 -19.17 -15.29
C GLU A 300 -10.80 -19.43 -15.33
N ARG A 301 -10.26 -19.73 -16.52
CA ARG A 301 -8.81 -19.92 -16.73
C ARG A 301 -8.04 -18.63 -16.58
N ARG A 302 -8.59 -17.49 -17.05
CA ARG A 302 -7.96 -16.18 -16.84
C ARG A 302 -7.85 -15.83 -15.36
N ARG A 303 -8.87 -16.19 -14.57
CA ARG A 303 -8.94 -15.98 -13.12
C ARG A 303 -8.36 -17.13 -12.30
N GLU A 304 -7.87 -18.19 -12.96
CA GLU A 304 -7.31 -19.39 -12.33
C GLU A 304 -8.25 -20.05 -11.31
N ILE A 305 -9.56 -20.01 -11.55
CA ILE A 305 -10.57 -20.60 -10.66
C ILE A 305 -10.36 -22.12 -10.60
N GLY A 306 -10.26 -22.67 -9.39
CA GLY A 306 -10.03 -24.09 -9.15
C GLY A 306 -8.58 -24.56 -9.38
N LEU A 307 -7.64 -23.64 -9.65
CA LEU A 307 -6.23 -23.98 -9.92
C LEU A 307 -5.33 -23.69 -8.71
N GLY A 308 -5.74 -24.18 -7.53
CA GLY A 308 -5.01 -23.99 -6.28
C GLY A 308 -5.17 -22.59 -5.67
N ASN A 309 -4.82 -22.48 -4.39
CA ASN A 309 -4.93 -21.26 -3.59
C ASN A 309 -3.69 -21.11 -2.70
N TYR A 310 -3.13 -19.91 -2.66
CA TYR A 310 -2.13 -19.53 -1.67
C TYR A 310 -2.83 -19.29 -0.32
N LEU A 311 -2.44 -20.04 0.71
CA LEU A 311 -3.06 -19.99 2.05
C LEU A 311 -2.26 -19.16 3.07
N GLY A 312 -1.31 -18.34 2.60
CA GLY A 312 -0.57 -17.43 3.46
C GLY A 312 -1.39 -16.23 3.90
N ARG A 313 -0.70 -15.19 4.40
CA ARG A 313 -1.32 -13.95 4.88
C ARG A 313 -0.57 -12.75 4.33
N GLU A 314 -1.30 -11.68 4.00
CA GLU A 314 -0.70 -10.41 3.60
C GLU A 314 -1.33 -9.26 4.37
N GLY A 315 -0.48 -8.51 5.04
CA GLY A 315 -0.85 -7.39 5.89
C GLY A 315 0.12 -7.29 7.04
N SER A 316 0.06 -6.21 7.81
CA SER A 316 0.93 -6.02 8.96
C SER A 316 0.18 -5.52 10.18
N SER A 317 0.64 -5.97 11.34
CA SER A 317 0.19 -5.49 12.64
C SER A 317 1.14 -4.45 13.24
N ARG A 318 2.20 -4.05 12.53
CA ARG A 318 3.28 -3.20 13.06
C ARG A 318 2.76 -1.88 13.61
N PHE A 319 1.96 -1.12 12.85
CA PHE A 319 1.41 0.14 13.35
C PHE A 319 0.64 -0.05 14.66
N GLU A 320 -0.20 -1.08 14.74
CA GLU A 320 -0.93 -1.41 15.97
C GLU A 320 0.03 -1.75 17.11
N GLN A 321 1.03 -2.59 16.87
CA GLN A 321 2.04 -2.94 17.88
C GLN A 321 2.80 -1.71 18.39
N LEU A 322 3.18 -0.78 17.51
CA LEU A 322 3.86 0.45 17.88
C LEU A 322 2.97 1.32 18.77
N VAL A 323 1.68 1.47 18.42
CA VAL A 323 0.74 2.23 19.26
C VAL A 323 0.55 1.59 20.63
N LEU A 324 0.33 0.27 20.68
CA LEU A 324 0.17 -0.46 21.95
C LEU A 324 1.44 -0.37 22.81
N ARG A 325 2.62 -0.50 22.19
CA ARG A 325 3.91 -0.29 22.87
C ARG A 325 4.01 1.11 23.46
N ALA A 326 3.73 2.15 22.69
CA ALA A 326 3.84 3.52 23.19
C ALA A 326 2.85 3.83 24.32
N VAL A 327 1.66 3.21 24.32
CA VAL A 327 0.71 3.31 25.44
C VAL A 327 1.23 2.58 26.68
N ASN A 328 1.76 1.36 26.52
CA ASN A 328 2.29 0.56 27.62
C ASN A 328 3.55 1.17 28.25
N GLU A 329 4.38 1.83 27.45
CA GLU A 329 5.57 2.56 27.90
C GLU A 329 5.25 3.99 28.39
N GLU A 330 3.95 4.34 28.52
CA GLU A 330 3.46 5.64 28.98
C GLU A 330 3.97 6.86 28.17
N LEU A 331 4.45 6.63 26.94
CA LEU A 331 4.91 7.69 26.03
C LEU A 331 3.74 8.48 25.46
N ILE A 332 2.57 7.86 25.38
CA ILE A 332 1.30 8.48 25.00
C ILE A 332 0.18 8.01 25.92
N THR A 333 -0.85 8.84 26.06
CA THR A 333 -2.05 8.45 26.82
C THR A 333 -2.86 7.38 26.08
N SER A 334 -3.67 6.61 26.82
CA SER A 334 -4.61 5.67 26.20
C SER A 334 -5.61 6.37 25.27
N SER A 335 -6.04 7.60 25.57
CA SER A 335 -6.90 8.38 24.67
C SER A 335 -6.23 8.68 23.34
N LYS A 336 -4.94 9.07 23.36
CA LYS A 336 -4.14 9.26 22.15
C LYS A 336 -3.96 7.95 21.38
N GLY A 337 -3.67 6.84 22.07
CA GLY A 337 -3.55 5.52 21.44
C GLY A 337 -4.83 5.08 20.73
N ALA A 338 -5.99 5.26 21.38
CA ALA A 338 -7.30 4.95 20.79
C ALA A 338 -7.56 5.83 19.55
N ASN A 339 -7.24 7.13 19.64
CA ASN A 339 -7.34 8.07 18.53
C ASN A 339 -6.48 7.68 17.33
N LEU A 340 -5.20 7.35 17.56
CA LEU A 340 -4.27 6.92 16.52
C LEU A 340 -4.77 5.69 15.77
N LEU A 341 -5.28 4.68 16.49
CA LEU A 341 -5.84 3.46 15.91
C LEU A 341 -7.24 3.63 15.32
N GLY A 342 -7.92 4.75 15.59
CA GLY A 342 -9.31 4.95 15.17
C GLY A 342 -10.29 3.97 15.83
N ILE A 343 -10.01 3.56 17.09
CA ILE A 343 -10.86 2.64 17.85
C ILE A 343 -11.38 3.31 19.12
N SER A 344 -12.42 2.73 19.73
CA SER A 344 -12.90 3.22 21.02
C SER A 344 -11.93 2.90 22.15
N MET A 345 -11.96 3.70 23.21
CA MET A 345 -11.22 3.44 24.45
C MET A 345 -11.48 2.04 25.01
N ARG A 346 -12.71 1.54 24.89
CA ARG A 346 -13.06 0.17 25.31
C ARG A 346 -12.28 -0.87 24.50
N LYS A 347 -12.28 -0.75 23.16
CA LYS A 347 -11.52 -1.65 22.27
C LYS A 347 -10.02 -1.58 22.52
N LEU A 348 -9.48 -0.39 22.80
CA LEU A 348 -8.07 -0.26 23.17
C LEU A 348 -7.78 -1.00 24.47
N ARG A 349 -8.59 -0.80 25.51
CA ARG A 349 -8.43 -1.51 26.79
C ARG A 349 -8.44 -3.02 26.59
N GLU A 350 -9.35 -3.56 25.78
CA GLU A 350 -9.39 -4.99 25.44
C GLU A 350 -8.08 -5.48 24.81
N LYS A 351 -7.42 -4.67 23.97
CA LYS A 351 -6.13 -4.99 23.34
C LYS A 351 -4.93 -4.89 24.30
N LEU A 352 -5.04 -4.12 25.38
CA LEU A 352 -3.96 -3.93 26.37
C LEU A 352 -4.00 -4.97 27.51
N ILE A 353 -5.06 -5.78 27.61
CA ILE A 353 -5.18 -6.78 28.68
C ILE A 353 -4.08 -7.84 28.52
N LEU A 354 -3.22 -7.95 29.53
CA LEU A 354 -2.40 -9.15 29.74
C LEU A 354 -3.35 -10.30 30.11
N LYS A 355 -3.58 -11.21 29.17
CA LYS A 355 -4.23 -12.49 29.47
C LYS A 355 -3.22 -13.39 30.15
N TRP A 356 -3.20 -13.40 31.48
CA TRP A 356 -2.58 -14.50 32.21
C TRP A 356 -3.44 -15.74 31.99
N ALA A 357 -2.82 -16.80 31.45
CA ALA A 357 -3.44 -18.11 31.30
C ALA A 357 -3.42 -18.86 32.63
#